data_AF-A0A9E3J6U2-F1
#
_entry.id   AF-A0A9E3J6U2-F1
#
_cell.length_a   1.000
_cell.length_b   1.000
_cell.length_c   1.000
_cell.angle_alpha   90.00
_cell.angle_beta   90.00
_cell.angle_gamma   90.00
#
_symmetry.space_group_name_H-M   'P 1'
#
loop_
_entity.id
_entity.type
_entity.pdbx_description
1 polymer ?
#
loop_
_entity_poly.entity_id
_entity_poly.type
_entity_poly.pdbx_seq_one_letter_code
_entity_poly.pdbx_strand_id
1 'polypeptide(L)'
;EPTDGDGKKTPSAKETSGDDGGSKPTSRASASATANSSGGGTSGGDGSSGGSGSGGSGTGEGGTTGDGGAGTPTPACTAIGGGKYNCTLWKTATSYTASGAQAGVLNAGTNYFYCQSNLGRRETSGQWTNVWWAKTDDDSGNTGVYVSDVYVKGGNNDEPVPGLPVC
;
A
#
# COMPACT_ATOMS: atom_id res chain seq x y z
N GLU A 1 -32.80 -17.97 -52.94
CA GLU A 1 -31.83 -17.84 -54.04
C GLU A 1 -30.57 -17.17 -53.49
N PRO A 2 -29.40 -17.82 -53.52
CA PRO A 2 -28.11 -17.16 -53.32
C PRO A 2 -27.50 -16.83 -54.69
N THR A 3 -26.99 -15.61 -54.86
CA THR A 3 -26.17 -15.24 -56.03
C THR A 3 -24.71 -15.20 -55.64
N ASP A 4 -23.96 -16.18 -56.15
CA ASP A 4 -22.51 -16.19 -56.26
C ASP A 4 -22.01 -15.09 -57.22
N GLY A 5 -20.82 -14.56 -56.97
CA GLY A 5 -20.16 -13.56 -57.79
C GLY A 5 -18.67 -13.40 -57.44
N ASP A 6 -17.89 -14.40 -57.87
CA ASP A 6 -16.44 -14.55 -57.75
C ASP A 6 -15.64 -13.46 -58.53
N GLY A 7 -14.53 -12.98 -57.95
CA GLY A 7 -13.62 -12.01 -58.57
C GLY A 7 -12.19 -12.10 -58.05
N LYS A 8 -11.42 -13.07 -58.57
CA LYS A 8 -9.99 -13.35 -58.33
C LYS A 8 -9.04 -12.15 -58.56
N LYS A 9 -8.03 -11.98 -57.69
CA LYS A 9 -6.58 -12.09 -58.04
C LYS A 9 -5.64 -11.94 -56.82
N THR A 10 -4.60 -12.76 -56.87
CA THR A 10 -3.59 -13.13 -55.85
C THR A 10 -2.34 -12.20 -55.88
N PRO A 11 -1.23 -12.53 -55.18
CA PRO A 11 -0.68 -11.85 -54.01
C PRO A 11 0.50 -10.89 -54.32
N SER A 12 1.00 -10.18 -53.30
CA SER A 12 2.40 -9.73 -53.28
C SER A 12 2.98 -9.86 -51.89
N ALA A 13 4.13 -10.54 -51.84
CA ALA A 13 4.97 -10.80 -50.69
C ALA A 13 6.18 -9.87 -50.70
N LYS A 14 6.79 -9.69 -49.50
CA LYS A 14 8.24 -9.46 -49.21
C LYS A 14 8.90 -8.22 -49.85
N GLU A 15 9.80 -7.43 -49.26
CA GLU A 15 10.81 -7.48 -48.18
C GLU A 15 10.96 -6.04 -47.63
N THR A 16 11.52 -5.74 -46.45
CA THR A 16 12.96 -5.74 -46.06
C THR A 16 12.98 -5.44 -44.54
N SER A 17 13.62 -6.17 -43.63
CA SER A 17 15.04 -6.57 -43.44
C SER A 17 15.98 -5.42 -43.09
N GLY A 18 16.58 -5.52 -41.90
CA GLY A 18 17.65 -4.67 -41.33
C GLY A 18 17.62 -4.74 -39.79
N ASP A 19 18.12 -5.78 -39.12
CA ASP A 19 19.56 -6.04 -38.82
C ASP A 19 20.07 -4.99 -37.79
N ASP A 20 20.72 -5.23 -36.66
CA ASP A 20 21.25 -6.39 -35.96
C ASP A 20 21.74 -5.85 -34.58
N GLY A 21 22.33 -6.70 -33.74
CA GLY A 21 23.28 -6.22 -32.74
C GLY A 21 22.84 -6.34 -31.29
N GLY A 22 22.99 -7.56 -30.75
CA GLY A 22 23.11 -7.75 -29.31
C GLY A 22 24.41 -7.15 -28.74
N SER A 23 24.39 -6.79 -27.46
CA SER A 23 25.45 -7.08 -26.47
C SER A 23 25.18 -6.38 -25.13
N LYS A 24 24.96 -7.20 -24.10
CA LYS A 24 25.53 -7.18 -22.73
C LYS A 24 25.48 -5.88 -21.88
N PRO A 25 25.14 -5.98 -20.57
CA PRO A 25 24.90 -4.82 -19.71
C PRO A 25 26.20 -4.09 -19.35
N THR A 26 26.13 -2.77 -19.33
CA THR A 26 27.16 -1.93 -18.70
C THR A 26 26.70 -1.50 -17.32
N SER A 27 27.24 -2.20 -16.33
CA SER A 27 27.33 -1.77 -14.94
C SER A 27 27.86 -0.33 -14.89
N ARG A 28 27.06 0.63 -14.44
CA ARG A 28 27.58 1.93 -13.99
C ARG A 28 27.74 1.87 -12.48
N ALA A 29 28.87 1.33 -12.06
CA ALA A 29 29.45 1.67 -10.78
C ALA A 29 29.78 3.18 -10.81
N SER A 30 29.30 3.92 -9.82
CA SER A 30 29.90 5.19 -9.42
C SER A 30 30.11 5.13 -7.92
N ALA A 31 31.22 4.47 -7.55
CA ALA A 31 31.85 4.69 -6.26
C ALA A 31 32.69 5.98 -6.36
N SER A 32 32.54 6.87 -5.38
CA SER A 32 33.53 7.82 -4.84
C SER A 32 32.75 8.79 -3.93
N ALA A 33 32.68 8.56 -2.62
CA ALA A 33 33.70 8.84 -1.61
C ALA A 33 33.67 10.31 -1.14
N THR A 34 33.30 10.50 0.13
CA THR A 34 34.15 11.20 1.12
C THR A 34 33.65 10.88 2.52
N ALA A 35 34.56 10.31 3.31
CA ALA A 35 34.50 10.14 4.74
C ALA A 35 34.79 11.48 5.46
N ASN A 36 34.68 11.41 6.81
CA ASN A 36 35.18 12.34 7.84
C ASN A 36 34.06 13.21 8.46
N SER A 37 33.88 13.37 9.78
CA SER A 37 34.62 13.01 11.00
C SER A 37 33.62 13.04 12.18
N SER A 38 33.65 12.12 13.15
CA SER A 38 34.35 12.19 14.46
C SER A 38 33.79 13.17 15.50
N GLY A 39 33.56 12.66 16.72
CA GLY A 39 33.29 13.38 17.98
C GLY A 39 31.97 12.92 18.61
N GLY A 40 31.94 12.06 19.63
CA GLY A 40 32.34 12.31 21.03
C GLY A 40 31.15 12.95 21.77
N GLY A 41 30.63 12.53 22.93
CA GLY A 41 30.97 11.54 23.94
C GLY A 41 29.93 11.63 25.09
N THR A 42 29.94 10.60 25.95
CA THR A 42 29.55 10.58 27.39
C THR A 42 28.12 10.93 27.87
N SER A 43 27.48 9.90 28.43
CA SER A 43 27.03 9.74 29.83
C SER A 43 26.35 10.89 30.61
N GLY A 44 25.20 10.54 31.21
CA GLY A 44 24.88 10.85 32.61
C GLY A 44 23.73 11.84 32.84
N GLY A 45 22.81 11.49 33.76
CA GLY A 45 21.97 12.49 34.43
C GLY A 45 20.58 12.02 34.83
N ASP A 46 20.50 11.27 35.94
CA ASP A 46 19.32 11.15 36.81
C ASP A 46 18.74 12.52 37.23
N GLY A 47 17.42 12.61 37.38
CA GLY A 47 16.75 13.81 37.89
C GLY A 47 15.25 13.61 38.15
N SER A 48 14.94 13.30 39.40
CA SER A 48 13.63 12.91 39.94
C SER A 48 12.65 14.09 40.19
N SER A 49 11.36 13.71 40.30
CA SER A 49 10.31 14.26 41.18
C SER A 49 9.43 15.43 40.74
N GLY A 50 8.12 15.16 40.72
CA GLY A 50 7.19 15.89 41.59
C GLY A 50 5.86 16.32 40.96
N GLY A 51 4.73 15.78 41.44
CA GLY A 51 3.41 16.38 41.22
C GLY A 51 2.20 15.45 41.38
N SER A 52 1.82 15.15 42.63
CA SER A 52 0.59 14.44 43.02
C SER A 52 -0.68 15.23 42.73
N GLY A 53 -1.76 14.53 42.34
CA GLY A 53 -3.14 15.03 42.36
C GLY A 53 -4.13 13.86 42.27
N SER A 54 -4.88 13.63 43.34
CA SER A 54 -5.70 12.43 43.61
C SER A 54 -7.19 12.65 43.29
N GLY A 55 -7.91 11.55 42.98
CA GLY A 55 -9.38 11.44 42.97
C GLY A 55 -9.91 10.84 41.65
N GLY A 56 -10.68 9.75 41.61
CA GLY A 56 -11.31 8.94 42.64
C GLY A 56 -11.90 7.65 42.02
N SER A 57 -12.32 6.77 42.91
CA SER A 57 -12.71 5.36 42.76
C SER A 57 -13.68 4.97 41.64
N GLY A 58 -13.41 3.80 41.05
CA GLY A 58 -14.38 2.95 40.35
C GLY A 58 -13.87 1.51 40.36
N THR A 59 -14.43 0.69 41.25
CA THR A 59 -14.11 -0.72 41.50
C THR A 59 -14.36 -1.62 40.29
N GLY A 60 -13.39 -2.50 39.99
CA GLY A 60 -13.51 -3.61 39.06
C GLY A 60 -12.31 -4.53 39.20
N GLU A 61 -12.39 -5.47 40.16
CA GLU A 61 -11.40 -6.54 40.34
C GLU A 61 -11.41 -7.50 39.15
N GLY A 62 -10.23 -7.78 38.62
CA GLY A 62 -9.98 -8.72 37.53
C GLY A 62 -8.49 -8.76 37.19
N GLY A 63 -7.67 -9.18 38.15
CA GLY A 63 -6.22 -9.24 37.99
C GLY A 63 -5.78 -10.32 37.02
N THR A 64 -4.86 -9.96 36.10
CA THR A 64 -3.76 -10.83 35.70
C THR A 64 -2.48 -10.00 35.57
N THR A 65 -1.41 -10.57 36.10
CA THR A 65 -0.04 -10.08 36.21
C THR A 65 0.53 -9.61 34.87
N GLY A 66 1.29 -8.51 34.92
CA GLY A 66 1.74 -7.78 33.75
C GLY A 66 2.86 -8.41 32.94
N ASP A 67 3.10 -7.78 31.80
CA ASP A 67 4.35 -7.84 31.06
C ASP A 67 4.51 -6.51 30.32
N GLY A 68 5.73 -5.97 30.29
CA GLY A 68 6.06 -4.71 29.63
C GLY A 68 5.86 -4.83 28.13
N GLY A 69 4.67 -4.52 27.65
CA GLY A 69 4.31 -4.66 26.24
C GLY A 69 4.60 -3.39 25.48
N ALA A 70 5.48 -3.47 24.48
CA ALA A 70 5.57 -2.48 23.42
C ALA A 70 4.16 -2.08 22.96
N GLY A 71 3.85 -0.78 23.01
CA GLY A 71 2.51 -0.28 22.71
C GLY A 71 2.03 -0.83 21.38
N THR A 72 0.80 -1.35 21.35
CA THR A 72 0.17 -1.76 20.10
C THR A 72 0.14 -0.56 19.15
N PRO A 73 0.50 -0.72 17.87
CA PRO A 73 0.47 0.39 16.93
C PRO A 73 -0.94 0.96 16.88
N THR A 74 -1.05 2.29 16.88
CA THR A 74 -2.35 2.96 16.75
C THR A 74 -3.02 2.49 15.45
N PRO A 75 -4.26 1.98 15.50
CA PRO A 75 -4.92 1.49 14.30
C PRO A 75 -5.16 2.64 13.32
N ALA A 76 -4.82 2.42 12.06
CA ALA A 76 -5.04 3.36 10.97
C ALA A 76 -6.48 3.26 10.41
N CYS A 77 -7.08 2.08 10.53
CA CYS A 77 -8.48 1.82 10.17
C CYS A 77 -9.29 1.38 11.38
N THR A 78 -10.57 1.76 11.40
CA THR A 78 -11.49 1.48 12.53
C THR A 78 -12.66 0.64 12.06
N ALA A 79 -12.96 -0.46 12.75
CA ALA A 79 -14.12 -1.30 12.45
C ALA A 79 -15.43 -0.51 12.62
N ILE A 80 -16.36 -0.66 11.67
CA ILE A 80 -17.69 -0.05 11.69
C ILE A 80 -18.84 -1.07 11.72
N GLY A 81 -18.51 -2.36 11.87
CA GLY A 81 -19.48 -3.46 11.81
C GLY A 81 -19.70 -4.00 10.41
N GLY A 82 -20.35 -5.17 10.32
CA GLY A 82 -20.66 -5.82 9.02
C GLY A 82 -19.43 -6.21 8.19
N GLY A 83 -18.28 -6.43 8.84
CA GLY A 83 -17.02 -6.74 8.15
C GLY A 83 -16.40 -5.55 7.42
N LYS A 84 -16.79 -4.32 7.77
CA LYS A 84 -16.28 -3.08 7.17
C LYS A 84 -15.42 -2.29 8.16
N TYR A 85 -14.44 -1.57 7.60
CA TYR A 85 -13.45 -0.78 8.32
C TYR A 85 -13.30 0.57 7.64
N ASN A 86 -13.48 1.67 8.38
CA ASN A 86 -13.24 3.01 7.87
C ASN A 86 -11.74 3.32 7.91
N CYS A 87 -11.18 3.64 6.74
CA CYS A 87 -9.81 4.10 6.58
C CYS A 87 -9.82 5.49 5.89
N THR A 88 -8.81 6.31 6.15
CA THR A 88 -8.70 7.62 5.48
C THR A 88 -7.72 7.55 4.30
N LEU A 89 -8.20 7.90 3.11
CA LEU A 89 -7.35 8.10 1.93
C LEU A 89 -6.80 9.52 1.93
N TRP A 90 -5.49 9.66 1.72
CA TRP A 90 -4.86 10.99 1.64
C TRP A 90 -4.99 11.65 0.26
N LYS A 91 -5.30 10.87 -0.78
CA LYS A 91 -5.70 11.36 -2.10
C LYS A 91 -6.66 10.40 -2.79
N THR A 92 -7.30 10.89 -3.85
CA THR A 92 -8.10 10.06 -4.77
C THR A 92 -7.19 9.01 -5.42
N ALA A 93 -7.70 7.78 -5.53
CA ALA A 93 -6.96 6.63 -6.00
C ALA A 93 -7.72 5.88 -7.10
N THR A 94 -6.97 5.36 -8.07
CA THR A 94 -7.50 4.39 -9.04
C THR A 94 -7.77 3.06 -8.35
N SER A 95 -8.94 2.48 -8.61
CA SER A 95 -9.29 1.13 -8.17
C SER A 95 -8.94 0.12 -9.26
N TYR A 96 -8.64 -1.10 -8.84
CA TYR A 96 -8.23 -2.19 -9.71
C TYR A 96 -8.98 -3.46 -9.38
N THR A 97 -9.22 -4.29 -10.39
CA THR A 97 -9.64 -5.68 -10.19
C THR A 97 -8.55 -6.49 -9.48
N ALA A 98 -8.90 -7.69 -8.98
CA ALA A 98 -7.92 -8.59 -8.36
C ALA A 98 -6.75 -8.92 -9.30
N SER A 99 -7.01 -9.06 -10.61
CA SER A 99 -6.01 -9.32 -11.65
C SER A 99 -5.18 -8.09 -12.05
N GLY A 100 -5.50 -6.90 -11.52
CA GLY A 100 -4.74 -5.67 -11.76
C GLY A 100 -5.20 -4.84 -12.95
N ALA A 101 -6.34 -5.16 -13.57
CA ALA A 101 -6.96 -4.25 -14.55
C ALA A 101 -7.61 -3.06 -13.83
N GLN A 102 -7.42 -1.84 -14.34
CA GLN A 102 -8.09 -0.64 -13.82
C GLN A 102 -9.61 -0.80 -13.89
N ALA A 103 -10.31 -0.43 -12.82
CA ALA A 103 -11.77 -0.58 -12.70
C ALA A 103 -12.48 0.77 -12.58
N GLY A 104 -11.93 1.69 -11.78
CA GLY A 104 -12.60 2.94 -11.47
C GLY A 104 -11.78 3.83 -10.54
N VAL A 105 -12.48 4.60 -9.71
CA VAL A 105 -11.90 5.57 -8.79
C VAL A 105 -12.55 5.50 -7.41
N LEU A 106 -11.72 5.63 -6.37
CA LEU A 106 -12.14 5.89 -5.00
C LEU A 106 -11.64 7.27 -4.59
N ASN A 107 -12.55 8.14 -4.16
CA ASN A 107 -12.26 9.51 -3.79
C ASN A 107 -11.46 9.59 -2.48
N ALA A 108 -10.70 10.67 -2.32
CA ALA A 108 -10.02 10.96 -1.07
C ALA A 108 -10.99 11.10 0.11
N GLY A 109 -10.50 10.89 1.33
CA GLY A 109 -11.30 11.01 2.55
C GLY A 109 -11.58 9.65 3.22
N THR A 110 -12.58 9.62 4.08
CA THR A 110 -12.94 8.40 4.82
C THR A 110 -13.76 7.48 3.92
N ASN A 111 -13.21 6.30 3.64
CA ASN A 111 -13.86 5.25 2.87
C ASN A 111 -13.88 3.95 3.65
N TYR A 112 -14.84 3.08 3.36
CA TYR A 112 -14.88 1.75 3.95
C TYR A 112 -14.07 0.76 3.13
N PHE A 113 -13.48 -0.21 3.82
CA PHE A 113 -12.75 -1.33 3.26
C PHE A 113 -13.19 -2.61 3.96
N TYR A 114 -13.04 -3.74 3.29
CA TYR A 114 -13.41 -5.05 3.83
C TYR A 114 -12.24 -5.74 4.50
N CYS A 115 -11.13 -5.84 3.76
CA CYS A 115 -9.90 -6.50 4.15
C CYS A 115 -8.79 -6.05 3.20
N GLN A 116 -7.56 -6.51 3.41
CA GLN A 116 -6.41 -6.25 2.55
C GLN A 116 -5.72 -7.54 2.13
N SER A 117 -5.06 -7.50 0.97
CA SER A 117 -4.30 -8.64 0.46
C SER A 117 -3.00 -8.18 -0.18
N ASN A 118 -1.95 -8.99 -0.03
CA ASN A 118 -0.74 -8.84 -0.83
C ASN A 118 -0.99 -9.46 -2.21
N LEU A 119 -1.21 -8.60 -3.22
CA LEU A 119 -1.48 -9.04 -4.59
C LEU A 119 -0.20 -9.17 -5.44
N GLY A 120 0.98 -9.04 -4.82
CA GLY A 120 2.29 -9.18 -5.47
C GLY A 120 2.66 -8.07 -6.46
N ARG A 121 1.72 -7.19 -6.81
CA ARG A 121 1.96 -6.00 -7.64
C ARG A 121 2.23 -4.78 -6.77
N ARG A 122 3.19 -3.96 -7.17
CA ARG A 122 3.64 -2.75 -6.47
C ARG A 122 3.01 -1.50 -7.06
N GLU A 123 2.55 -0.62 -6.18
CA GLU A 123 2.17 0.76 -6.51
C GLU A 123 3.16 1.73 -5.84
N THR A 124 3.41 2.87 -6.48
CA THR A 124 4.29 3.92 -5.93
C THR A 124 3.67 5.30 -6.12
N SER A 125 3.69 6.11 -5.06
CA SER A 125 3.23 7.49 -5.09
C SER A 125 4.20 8.40 -4.34
N GLY A 126 5.09 9.07 -5.09
CA GLY A 126 6.18 9.85 -4.50
C GLY A 126 7.16 8.92 -3.79
N GLN A 127 7.39 9.16 -2.50
CA GLN A 127 8.29 8.36 -1.66
C GLN A 127 7.63 7.09 -1.07
N TRP A 128 6.33 6.91 -1.27
CA TRP A 128 5.55 5.82 -0.69
C TRP A 128 5.41 4.69 -1.69
N THR A 129 5.61 3.45 -1.24
CA THR A 129 5.48 2.23 -2.05
C THR A 129 4.74 1.17 -1.26
N ASN A 130 3.85 0.43 -1.91
CA ASN A 130 3.20 -0.70 -1.26
C ASN A 130 2.85 -1.83 -2.25
N VAL A 131 2.88 -3.06 -1.76
CA VAL A 131 2.41 -4.29 -2.42
C VAL A 131 1.08 -4.81 -1.85
N TRP A 132 0.61 -4.19 -0.77
CA TRP A 132 -0.68 -4.45 -0.14
C TRP A 132 -1.78 -3.61 -0.78
N TRP A 133 -2.96 -4.23 -0.86
CA TRP A 133 -4.12 -3.69 -1.53
C TRP A 133 -5.37 -3.93 -0.69
N ALA A 134 -6.06 -2.85 -0.35
CA ALA A 134 -7.30 -2.87 0.40
C ALA A 134 -8.50 -3.08 -0.53
N LYS A 135 -9.31 -4.10 -0.22
CA LYS A 135 -10.54 -4.45 -0.93
C LYS A 135 -11.69 -3.54 -0.51
N THR A 136 -12.42 -2.99 -1.47
CA THR A 136 -13.52 -2.04 -1.28
C THR A 136 -14.50 -2.09 -2.45
N ASP A 137 -15.56 -1.30 -2.37
CA ASP A 137 -16.40 -0.93 -3.50
C ASP A 137 -16.14 0.54 -3.82
N ASP A 138 -15.93 0.87 -5.08
CA ASP A 138 -15.48 2.20 -5.48
C ASP A 138 -16.63 3.17 -5.80
N ASP A 139 -16.29 4.45 -5.97
CA ASP A 139 -17.26 5.50 -6.28
C ASP A 139 -17.73 5.46 -7.74
N SER A 140 -17.18 4.56 -8.55
CA SER A 140 -17.60 4.31 -9.93
C SER A 140 -18.68 3.22 -10.03
N GLY A 141 -19.06 2.62 -8.90
CA GLY A 141 -20.08 1.57 -8.83
C GLY A 141 -19.54 0.15 -8.98
N ASN A 142 -18.22 -0.04 -8.98
CA ASN A 142 -17.63 -1.38 -8.98
C ASN A 142 -17.56 -1.94 -7.56
N THR A 143 -17.74 -3.26 -7.42
CA THR A 143 -17.64 -3.95 -6.13
C THR A 143 -16.46 -4.91 -6.08
N GLY A 144 -15.92 -5.14 -4.88
CA GLY A 144 -14.82 -6.07 -4.67
C GLY A 144 -13.53 -5.71 -5.43
N VAL A 145 -13.33 -4.43 -5.68
CA VAL A 145 -12.12 -3.86 -6.28
C VAL A 145 -11.10 -3.53 -5.21
N TYR A 146 -9.90 -3.16 -5.63
CA TYR A 146 -8.74 -2.99 -4.77
C TYR A 146 -8.12 -1.62 -5.01
N VAL A 147 -7.81 -0.93 -3.93
CA VAL A 147 -7.03 0.31 -3.93
C VAL A 147 -5.71 0.03 -3.22
N SER A 148 -4.60 0.55 -3.74
CA SER A 148 -3.31 0.34 -3.09
C SER A 148 -3.26 1.03 -1.73
N ASP A 149 -2.70 0.33 -0.75
CA ASP A 149 -2.52 0.82 0.62
C ASP A 149 -1.59 2.02 0.70
N VAL A 150 -0.81 2.30 -0.35
CA VAL A 150 -0.02 3.52 -0.49
C VAL A 150 -0.88 4.78 -0.36
N TYR A 151 -2.18 4.69 -0.64
CA TYR A 151 -3.14 5.79 -0.56
C TYR A 151 -3.84 5.89 0.80
N VAL A 152 -3.66 4.91 1.68
CA VAL A 152 -4.27 4.87 3.01
C VAL A 152 -3.34 5.52 4.03
N LYS A 153 -3.88 6.45 4.83
CA LYS A 153 -3.13 7.09 5.93
C LYS A 153 -2.86 6.08 7.03
N GLY A 154 -1.68 6.18 7.65
CA GLY A 154 -1.29 5.36 8.80
C GLY A 154 -0.71 3.99 8.45
N GLY A 155 -0.55 3.68 7.16
CA GLY A 155 0.23 2.53 6.69
C GLY A 155 1.71 2.86 6.51
N ASN A 156 2.52 1.80 6.48
CA ASN A 156 3.96 1.85 6.18
C ASN A 156 4.23 1.33 4.76
N ASN A 157 5.46 1.51 4.27
CA ASN A 157 5.87 0.97 2.99
C ASN A 157 5.93 -0.56 3.02
N ASP A 158 5.36 -1.20 1.99
CA ASP A 158 5.37 -2.66 1.79
C ASP A 158 4.80 -3.49 2.97
N GLU A 159 4.03 -2.86 3.85
CA GLU A 159 3.41 -3.47 5.04
C GLU A 159 1.87 -3.34 4.98
N PRO A 160 1.14 -4.26 5.62
CA PRO A 160 -0.30 -4.16 5.74
C PRO A 160 -0.70 -2.97 6.61
N VAL A 161 -1.83 -2.34 6.31
CA VAL A 161 -2.36 -1.21 7.10
C VAL A 161 -2.84 -1.68 8.48
N PRO A 162 -2.37 -1.10 9.59
CA PRO A 162 -2.85 -1.43 10.93
C PRO A 162 -4.36 -1.21 11.08
N GLY A 163 -5.08 -2.20 11.61
CA GLY A 163 -6.52 -2.10 11.86
C GLY A 163 -7.42 -2.54 10.69
N LEU A 164 -6.86 -2.93 9.54
CA LEU A 164 -7.57 -3.59 8.45
C LEU A 164 -7.20 -5.09 8.43
N PRO A 165 -8.14 -6.04 8.46
CA PRO A 165 -7.80 -7.46 8.48
C PRO A 165 -7.30 -7.95 7.12
N VAL A 166 -6.52 -9.02 7.11
CA VAL A 166 -6.08 -9.68 5.87
C VAL A 166 -7.22 -10.55 5.30
N CYS A 167 -7.44 -10.49 3.99
CA CYS A 167 -8.20 -11.51 3.26
C CYS A 167 -7.30 -12.75 3.08
#